data_AF-A0A936G005-F1
#
_entry.id   AF-A0A936G005-F1
#
_cell.length_a   1.000
_cell.length_b   1.000
_cell.length_c   1.000
_cell.angle_alpha   90.00
_cell.angle_beta   90.00
_cell.angle_gamma   90.00
#
_symmetry.space_group_name_H-M   'P 1'
#
loop_
_entity.id
_entity.type
_entity.pdbx_description
1 polymer ?
#
loop_
_entity_poly.entity_id
_entity_poly.type
_entity_poly.pdbx_seq_one_letter_code
_entity_poly.pdbx_strand_id
1 'polypeptide(L)'
;MSRSLVYRSGNVEAMSAHLATACAQLQGELDRMFGAVDGALTAWSDTTESRQAERTHQRELKSSLVAAVEALDRMRAALDSARETAEDAERRNIALLS
;
A
#
# COMPACT_ATOMS: atom_id res chain seq x y z
N MET A 1 29.65 13.78 -8.15
CA MET A 1 28.31 13.85 -7.51
C MET A 1 27.36 12.72 -7.92
N SER A 2 27.47 12.16 -9.13
CA SER A 2 26.60 11.07 -9.65
C SER A 2 26.45 9.82 -8.77
N ARG A 3 27.51 9.37 -8.08
CA ARG A 3 27.49 8.11 -7.30
C ARG A 3 26.54 8.12 -6.09
N SER A 4 26.31 9.28 -5.47
CA SER A 4 25.40 9.45 -4.33
C SER A 4 23.93 9.46 -4.77
N LEU A 5 23.63 10.01 -5.96
CA LEU A 5 22.27 10.12 -6.47
C LEU A 5 21.78 8.80 -7.09
N VAL A 6 22.65 8.07 -7.80
CA VAL A 6 22.37 6.68 -8.24
C VAL A 6 22.04 5.78 -7.05
N TYR A 7 22.77 5.92 -5.94
CA TYR A 7 22.49 5.19 -4.70
C TYR A 7 21.15 5.61 -4.06
N ARG A 8 20.84 6.91 -4.03
CA ARG A 8 19.55 7.41 -3.52
C ARG A 8 18.37 6.99 -4.40
N SER A 9 18.52 6.99 -5.72
CA SER A 9 17.51 6.50 -6.66
C SER A 9 17.24 5.01 -6.47
N GLY A 10 18.30 4.19 -6.31
CA GLY A 10 18.17 2.77 -6.03
C GLY A 10 17.47 2.48 -4.68
N ASN A 11 17.73 3.29 -3.66
CA ASN A 11 17.03 3.16 -2.38
C ASN A 11 15.54 3.54 -2.48
N VAL A 12 15.20 4.58 -3.26
CA VAL A 12 13.79 4.98 -3.47
C VAL A 12 13.03 3.91 -4.25
N GLU A 13 13.66 3.33 -5.27
CA GLU A 13 13.08 2.22 -6.05
C GLU A 13 12.86 0.97 -5.17
N ALA A 14 13.85 0.61 -4.34
CA ALA A 14 13.69 -0.46 -3.36
C ALA A 14 12.58 -0.20 -2.34
N MET A 15 12.44 1.04 -1.85
CA MET A 15 11.36 1.44 -0.95
C MET A 15 9.98 1.35 -1.64
N SER A 16 9.88 1.78 -2.90
CA SER A 16 8.65 1.69 -3.70
C SER A 16 8.24 0.21 -3.90
N ALA A 17 9.20 -0.66 -4.23
CA ALA A 17 8.97 -2.09 -4.37
C ALA A 17 8.58 -2.78 -3.05
N HIS A 18 9.23 -2.42 -1.93
CA HIS A 18 8.89 -2.94 -0.61
C HIS A 18 7.47 -2.50 -0.18
N LEU A 19 7.09 -1.25 -0.43
CA LEU A 19 5.74 -0.75 -0.15
C LEU A 19 4.69 -1.50 -0.98
N ALA A 20 4.93 -1.71 -2.26
CA ALA A 20 4.04 -2.49 -3.12
C ALA A 20 3.87 -3.93 -2.62
N THR A 21 4.98 -4.57 -2.23
CA THR A 21 4.98 -5.94 -1.68
C THR A 21 4.21 -6.02 -0.37
N ALA A 22 4.46 -5.10 0.57
CA ALA A 22 3.77 -5.05 1.85
C ALA A 22 2.26 -4.82 1.66
N CYS A 23 1.88 -3.97 0.71
CA CYS A 23 0.48 -3.71 0.38
C CYS A 23 -0.23 -4.97 -0.13
N ALA A 24 0.40 -5.69 -1.06
CA ALA A 24 -0.13 -6.95 -1.60
C ALA A 24 -0.22 -8.05 -0.52
N GLN A 25 0.77 -8.15 0.38
CA GLN A 25 0.76 -9.10 1.49
C GLN A 25 -0.36 -8.81 2.48
N LEU A 26 -0.56 -7.53 2.84
CA LEU A 26 -1.67 -7.11 3.70
C LEU A 26 -3.02 -7.47 3.08
N GLN A 27 -3.24 -7.14 1.80
CA GLN A 27 -4.46 -7.52 1.09
C GLN A 27 -4.69 -9.04 1.13
N GLY A 28 -3.67 -9.84 0.81
CA GLY A 28 -3.79 -11.29 0.79
C GLY A 28 -4.11 -11.91 2.15
N GLU A 29 -3.50 -11.40 3.23
CA GLU A 29 -3.80 -11.90 4.59
C GLU A 29 -5.22 -11.56 5.02
N LEU A 30 -5.73 -10.41 4.56
CA LEU A 30 -7.06 -9.95 4.93
C LEU A 30 -8.15 -10.70 4.18
N ASP A 31 -7.94 -11.00 2.90
CA ASP A 31 -8.83 -11.89 2.16
C ASP A 31 -8.89 -13.28 2.81
N ARG A 32 -7.76 -13.80 3.31
CA ARG A 32 -7.74 -15.07 4.06
C ARG A 32 -8.53 -14.97 5.36
N MET A 33 -8.31 -13.92 6.14
CA MET A 33 -8.99 -13.73 7.42
C MET A 33 -10.51 -13.61 7.23
N PHE A 34 -10.96 -12.78 6.28
CA PHE A 34 -12.39 -12.66 5.97
C PHE A 34 -12.98 -13.97 5.46
N GLY A 35 -12.27 -14.69 4.58
CA GLY A 35 -12.70 -16.00 4.11
C GLY A 35 -12.80 -17.04 5.24
N ALA A 36 -11.87 -17.03 6.20
CA ALA A 36 -11.90 -17.92 7.35
C ALA A 36 -13.09 -17.63 8.29
N VAL A 37 -13.35 -16.34 8.55
CA VAL A 37 -14.49 -15.91 9.37
C VAL A 37 -15.81 -16.26 8.70
N ASP A 38 -15.95 -16.02 7.39
CA ASP A 38 -17.16 -16.41 6.66
C ASP A 38 -17.36 -17.92 6.67
N GLY A 39 -16.29 -18.70 6.47
CA GLY A 39 -16.33 -20.15 6.55
C GLY A 39 -16.77 -20.67 7.92
N ALA A 40 -16.26 -20.08 9.01
CA ALA A 40 -16.62 -20.46 10.37
C ALA A 40 -18.10 -20.15 10.71
N LEU A 41 -18.70 -19.18 10.03
CA LEU A 41 -20.03 -18.67 10.33
C LEU A 41 -21.09 -19.11 9.31
N THR A 42 -20.73 -19.95 8.34
CA THR A 42 -21.64 -20.49 7.31
C THR A 42 -22.86 -21.22 7.91
N ALA A 43 -22.73 -21.78 9.11
CA ALA A 43 -23.80 -22.50 9.81
C ALA A 43 -24.69 -21.59 10.69
N TRP A 44 -24.38 -20.31 10.82
CA TRP A 44 -25.14 -19.39 11.68
C TRP A 44 -26.33 -18.80 10.93
N SER A 45 -27.47 -18.67 11.62
CA SER A 45 -28.63 -18.00 11.04
C SER A 45 -28.35 -16.51 10.82
N ASP A 46 -28.63 -16.04 9.60
CA ASP A 46 -28.48 -14.65 9.16
C ASP A 46 -29.39 -13.65 9.90
N THR A 47 -30.41 -14.15 10.60
CA THR A 47 -31.36 -13.31 11.34
C THR A 47 -30.92 -13.03 12.78
N THR A 48 -29.83 -13.63 13.25
CA THR A 48 -29.34 -13.41 14.60
C THR A 48 -28.65 -12.06 14.72
N GLU A 49 -28.84 -11.40 15.87
CA GLU A 49 -28.22 -10.12 16.19
C GLU A 49 -26.68 -10.21 16.11
N SER A 50 -26.11 -11.34 16.55
CA SER A 50 -24.67 -11.62 16.43
C SER A 50 -24.18 -11.66 14.98
N ARG A 51 -24.96 -12.21 14.03
CA ARG A 51 -24.57 -12.23 12.62
C ARG A 51 -24.62 -10.84 12.00
N GLN A 52 -25.58 -10.00 12.40
CA GLN A 52 -25.68 -8.61 11.94
C GLN A 52 -24.55 -7.74 12.49
N ALA A 53 -24.18 -7.93 13.77
CA ALA A 53 -23.04 -7.26 14.39
C ALA A 53 -21.74 -7.63 13.68
N GLU A 54 -21.50 -8.92 13.43
CA GLU A 54 -20.32 -9.39 12.71
C GLU A 54 -20.20 -8.78 11.31
N ARG A 55 -21.28 -8.83 10.51
CA ARG A 55 -21.28 -8.22 9.16
C ARG A 55 -21.01 -6.72 9.17
N THR A 56 -21.40 -6.04 10.24
CA THR A 56 -21.11 -4.60 10.42
C THR A 56 -19.64 -4.41 10.72
N HIS A 57 -19.10 -5.19 11.66
CA HIS A 57 -17.68 -5.16 11.99
C HIS A 57 -16.78 -5.51 10.79
N GLN A 58 -17.13 -6.55 10.01
CA GLN A 58 -16.43 -6.90 8.78
C GLN A 58 -16.43 -5.75 7.76
N ARG A 59 -17.56 -5.04 7.60
CA ARG A 59 -17.64 -3.88 6.69
C ARG A 59 -16.75 -2.73 7.16
N GLU A 60 -16.75 -2.43 8.45
CA GLU A 60 -15.91 -1.38 9.03
C GLU A 60 -14.42 -1.71 8.92
N LEU A 61 -14.05 -2.97 9.18
CA LEU A 61 -12.69 -3.46 9.05
C LEU A 61 -12.22 -3.39 7.59
N LYS A 62 -13.07 -3.83 6.65
CA LYS A 62 -12.78 -3.75 5.21
C LYS A 62 -12.62 -2.30 4.75
N SER A 63 -13.48 -1.39 5.21
CA SER A 63 -13.38 0.04 4.90
C SER A 63 -12.08 0.67 5.42
N SER A 64 -11.77 0.42 6.69
CA SER A 64 -10.55 0.93 7.34
C SER A 64 -9.29 0.41 6.64
N LEU A 65 -9.34 -0.83 6.17
CA LEU A 65 -8.25 -1.43 5.43
C LEU A 65 -8.06 -0.82 4.04
N VAL A 66 -9.15 -0.59 3.31
CA VAL A 66 -9.09 0.10 2.01
C VAL A 66 -8.40 1.45 2.17
N ALA A 67 -8.75 2.20 3.21
CA ALA A 67 -8.11 3.49 3.51
C ALA A 67 -6.59 3.35 3.81
N ALA A 68 -6.17 2.27 4.48
CA ALA A 68 -4.76 2.01 4.73
C ALA A 68 -3.98 1.66 3.45
N VAL A 69 -4.57 0.82 2.59
CA VAL A 69 -4.02 0.48 1.27
C VAL A 69 -3.88 1.73 0.40
N GLU A 70 -4.90 2.59 0.36
CA GLU A 70 -4.84 3.88 -0.36
C GLU A 70 -3.76 4.81 0.21
N ALA A 71 -3.55 4.83 1.53
CA ALA A 71 -2.49 5.62 2.14
C ALA A 71 -1.10 5.14 1.71
N LEU A 72 -0.88 3.82 1.66
CA LEU A 72 0.37 3.23 1.17
C LEU A 72 0.60 3.54 -0.30
N ASP A 73 -0.45 3.50 -1.13
CA ASP A 73 -0.34 3.85 -2.55
C ASP A 73 -0.03 5.35 -2.76
N ARG A 74 -0.63 6.23 -1.95
CA ARG A 74 -0.26 7.67 -1.95
C ARG A 74 1.19 7.90 -1.55
N MET A 75 1.70 7.16 -0.56
CA MET A 75 3.12 7.25 -0.18
C MET A 75 4.03 6.81 -1.32
N ARG A 76 3.67 5.75 -2.04
CA ARG A 76 4.38 5.28 -3.23
C ARG A 76 4.43 6.35 -4.32
N ALA A 77 3.28 6.93 -4.67
CA ALA A 77 3.20 8.00 -5.66
C ALA A 77 4.05 9.23 -5.29
N ALA A 78 4.09 9.59 -4.00
CA ALA A 78 4.92 10.70 -3.53
C ALA A 78 6.43 10.40 -3.66
N LEU A 79 6.86 9.16 -3.40
CA LEU A 79 8.24 8.73 -3.58
C LEU A 79 8.66 8.77 -5.05
N ASP A 80 7.79 8.29 -5.94
CA ASP A 80 8.06 8.29 -7.39
C ASP A 80 8.18 9.73 -7.93
N SER A 81 7.30 10.64 -7.49
CA SER A 81 7.36 12.06 -7.86
C SER A 81 8.62 12.75 -7.33
N ALA A 82 9.03 12.44 -6.09
CA ALA A 82 10.27 12.96 -5.53
C ALA A 82 11.51 12.49 -6.31
N ARG A 83 11.49 11.23 -6.79
CA ARG A 83 12.54 10.69 -7.66
C ARG A 83 12.61 11.42 -8.99
N GLU A 84 11.48 11.56 -9.69
CA GLU A 84 11.42 12.27 -10.98
C GLU A 84 11.93 13.71 -10.85
N THR A 85 11.51 14.41 -9.79
CA THR A 85 12.00 15.77 -9.49
C THR A 85 13.51 15.82 -9.28
N ALA A 86 14.08 14.83 -8.59
CA ALA A 86 15.52 14.75 -8.36
C ALA A 86 16.31 14.49 -9.66
N GLU A 87 15.80 13.60 -10.52
CA GLU A 87 16.39 13.31 -11.84
C GLU A 87 16.36 14.56 -12.75
N ASP A 88 15.24 15.27 -12.79
CA ASP A 88 15.09 16.49 -13.57
C ASP A 88 15.98 17.64 -13.09
N ALA A 89 16.14 17.78 -11.77
CA ALA A 89 17.07 18.75 -11.20
C ALA A 89 18.52 18.43 -11.58
N GLU A 90 18.90 17.16 -11.63
CA GLU A 90 20.25 16.75 -12.05
C GLU A 90 20.47 17.02 -13.54
N ARG A 91 19.52 16.66 -14.41
CA ARG A 91 19.60 16.95 -15.85
C ARG A 91 19.81 18.44 -16.11
N ARG A 92 19.06 19.29 -15.39
CA ARG A 92 19.21 20.75 -15.46
C ARG A 92 20.58 21.23 -14.97
N ASN A 93 21.07 20.69 -13.86
CA ASN A 93 22.41 21.05 -13.34
C ASN A 93 23.53 20.62 -14.29
N ILE A 94 23.44 19.45 -14.91
CA ILE A 94 24.42 18.99 -15.92
C ILE A 94 24.41 19.92 -17.13
N ALA A 95 23.22 20.28 -17.64
CA ALA A 95 23.10 21.19 -18.78
C ALA A 95 23.63 22.61 -18.51
N LEU A 96 23.66 23.06 -17.25
CA LEU A 96 24.24 24.35 -16.86
C LEU A 96 25.76 24.29 -16.67
N LEU A 97 26.32 23.09 -16.45
CA LEU A 97 27.77 22.87 -16.24
C LEU A 97 28.49 22.45 -17.53
N SER A 98 27.75 22.07 -18.57
CA SER A 98 28.25 21.77 -19.93
C SER A 98 28.26 22.99 -20.83
#